data_AF-A0AAE9XNC7-F1
#
_entry.id   AF-A0AAE9XNC7-F1
#
_cell.length_a   1.000
_cell.length_b   1.000
_cell.length_c   1.000
_cell.angle_alpha   90.00
_cell.angle_beta   90.00
_cell.angle_gamma   90.00
#
_symmetry.space_group_name_H-M   'P 1'
#
loop_
_entity.id
_entity.type
_entity.pdbx_description
1 polymer ?
#
loop_
_entity_poly.entity_id
_entity_poly.type
_entity_poly.pdbx_seq_one_letter_code
_entity_poly.pdbx_strand_id
1 'polypeptide(L)' 'MQVYGFEALIRVISHFSFVYLAFWSLQAIRYEQWFKQTNVTKIRLILTLVAIAIGYTASSFFLETMKLMANFLLLFF' A
#
# COMPACT_ATOMS: atom_id res chain seq x y z
N MET A 1 -6.32 6.14 25.82
CA MET A 1 -5.85 4.79 25.39
C MET A 1 -6.67 4.22 24.24
N GLN A 2 -8.01 4.22 24.30
CA GLN A 2 -8.86 3.60 23.26
C GLN A 2 -8.79 4.27 21.87
N VAL A 3 -8.69 5.60 21.80
CA VAL A 3 -8.57 6.35 20.53
C VAL A 3 -7.32 5.94 19.74
N TYR A 4 -6.21 5.68 20.42
CA TYR A 4 -4.96 5.23 19.79
C TYR A 4 -5.08 3.83 19.19
N GLY A 5 -5.89 2.95 19.79
CA GLY A 5 -6.13 1.61 19.26
C GLY A 5 -6.93 1.63 17.95
N PHE A 6 -7.94 2.50 17.86
CA PHE A 6 -8.76 2.63 16.65
C PHE A 6 -7.98 3.25 15.48
N GLU A 7 -7.18 4.30 15.74
CA GLU A 7 -6.31 4.87 14.70
C GLU A 7 -5.27 3.84 14.20
N ALA A 8 -4.68 3.06 15.11
CA ALA A 8 -3.75 2.00 14.74
C ALA A 8 -4.42 0.92 13.88
N LEU A 9 -5.65 0.53 14.22
CA LEU A 9 -6.42 -0.43 13.44
C LEU A 9 -6.69 0.07 12.01
N ILE A 10 -7.16 1.32 11.87
CA ILE A 10 -7.39 1.93 10.54
C ILE A 10 -6.09 1.94 9.72
N ARG A 11 -4.97 2.32 10.35
CA ARG A 11 -3.66 2.37 9.70
C ARG A 11 -3.22 0.99 9.20
N VAL A 12 -3.34 -0.03 10.04
CA VAL A 12 -3.02 -1.42 9.66
C VAL A 12 -3.90 -1.87 8.49
N ILE A 13 -5.22 -1.70 8.60
CA ILE A 13 -6.15 -2.10 7.53
C ILE A 13 -5.80 -1.39 6.22
N SER A 14 -5.56 -0.07 6.27
CA SER A 14 -5.16 0.70 5.09
C SER A 14 -3.88 0.14 4.45
N HIS A 15 -2.81 -0.08 5.21
CA HIS A 15 -1.57 -0.62 4.65
C HIS A 15 -1.79 -1.99 3.99
N PHE A 16 -2.50 -2.91 4.65
CA PHE A 16 -2.77 -4.23 4.08
C PHE A 16 -3.62 -4.15 2.81
N SER A 17 -4.65 -3.29 2.78
CA SER A 17 -5.49 -3.08 1.60
C SER A 17 -4.69 -2.54 0.41
N PHE A 18 -3.83 -1.53 0.63
CA PHE A 18 -3.02 -0.95 -0.44
C PHE A 18 -1.90 -1.88 -0.92
N VAL A 19 -1.28 -2.67 -0.04
CA VAL A 19 -0.31 -3.70 -0.44
C VAL A 19 -0.99 -4.76 -1.30
N TYR A 20 -2.20 -5.19 -0.94
CA TYR A 20 -2.98 -6.11 -1.76
C TYR A 20 -3.30 -5.52 -3.14
N LEU A 21 -3.77 -4.27 -3.18
CA LEU A 21 -4.04 -3.57 -4.45
C LEU A 21 -2.79 -3.39 -5.31
N ALA A 22 -1.64 -3.06 -4.70
CA ALA A 22 -0.36 -2.96 -5.40
C ALA A 22 0.07 -4.32 -5.97
N PHE A 23 -0.04 -5.39 -5.17
CA PHE A 23 0.29 -6.74 -5.62
C PHE A 23 -0.62 -7.22 -6.75
N TRP A 24 -1.91 -6.91 -6.68
CA TRP A 24 -2.88 -7.22 -7.73
C TRP A 24 -2.59 -6.42 -9.01
N SER A 25 -2.23 -5.14 -8.89
CA SER A 25 -1.88 -4.30 -10.03
C SER A 25 -0.58 -4.72 -10.71
N LEU A 26 0.44 -5.12 -9.94
CA LEU A 26 1.71 -5.61 -10.47
C LEU A 26 1.55 -6.92 -11.27
N GLN A 27 0.53 -7.72 -10.97
CA GLN A 27 0.22 -8.93 -11.75
C GLN A 27 -0.24 -8.63 -13.19
N ALA A 28 -0.78 -7.43 -13.46
CA ALA A 28 -1.15 -7.02 -14.81
C ALA A 28 0.06 -6.71 -15.69
N ILE A 29 1.23 -6.48 -15.09
CA ILE A 29 2.48 -6.25 -15.82
C ILE A 29 2.97 -7.60 -16.36
N ARG A 30 3.23 -7.69 -17.67
CA ARG A 30 3.76 -8.91 -18.31
C ARG A 30 5.24 -9.15 -17.97
N TYR A 31 5.54 -9.50 -16.72
CA TYR A 31 6.90 -9.79 -16.26
C TYR A 31 7.55 -10.99 -16.96
N GLU A 32 6.75 -11.87 -17.58
CA GLU A 32 7.22 -13.00 -18.40
C GLU A 32 8.07 -12.58 -19.61
N GLN A 33 7.90 -11.35 -20.10
CA GLN A 33 8.70 -10.84 -21.21
C GLN A 33 10.08 -10.34 -20.77
N TRP A 34 10.25 -9.97 -19.50
CA TRP A 34 11.48 -9.34 -19.00
C TRP A 34 12.37 -10.32 -18.24
N PHE A 35 11.77 -11.34 -17.62
CA PHE A 35 12.50 -12.34 -16.85
C PHE A 35 12.52 -13.69 -17.58
N LYS A 36 13.73 -14.22 -17.86
CA LYS A 36 13.88 -15.61 -18.34
C LYS A 36 13.23 -16.56 -17.33
N GLN A 37 12.40 -17.50 -17.82
CA GLN A 37 11.52 -18.39 -17.05
C GLN A 37 12.20 -19.31 -16.00
N THR A 38 13.49 -19.15 -15.75
CA THR A 38 14.29 -20.08 -14.95
C THR A 38 13.95 -20.06 -13.46
N ASN A 39 13.31 -19.01 -12.92
CA ASN A 39 13.04 -18.89 -11.47
C ASN A 39 11.73 -18.12 -11.12
N VAL A 40 10.57 -18.68 -11.44
CA VAL A 40 9.24 -18.08 -11.17
C VAL A 40 9.05 -17.68 -9.70
N THR A 41 9.53 -18.51 -8.76
CA THR A 41 9.42 -18.24 -7.31
C THR A 41 10.17 -16.97 -6.90
N LYS A 42 11.39 -16.77 -7.43
CA LYS A 42 12.21 -15.58 -7.09
C LYS A 42 11.56 -14.31 -7.63
N ILE A 43 10.99 -14.37 -8.83
CA ILE A 43 10.27 -13.25 -9.45
C ILE A 43 9.04 -12.89 -8.59
N ARG A 44 8.26 -13.89 -8.17
CA ARG A 44 7.08 -13.66 -7.32
C ARG A 44 7.45 -13.03 -5.98
N LEU A 45 8.54 -13.47 -5.35
CA LEU A 45 9.02 -12.85 -4.11
C LEU A 45 9.40 -11.38 -4.29
N ILE A 46 10.11 -11.04 -5.37
CA ILE A 46 10.46 -9.65 -5.69
C ILE A 46 9.19 -8.83 -5.92
N LEU A 47 8.22 -9.34 -6.68
CA LEU A 47 6.94 -8.66 -6.91
C LEU A 47 6.18 -8.40 -5.60
N THR A 48 6.20 -9.35 -4.66
CA THR A 48 5.60 -9.15 -3.33
C THR A 48 6.32 -8.05 -2.55
N LEU A 49 7.65 -8.04 -2.54
CA LEU A 49 8.42 -6.99 -1.85
C LEU A 49 8.19 -5.60 -2.47
N VAL A 50 8.13 -5.52 -3.79
CA VAL A 50 7.81 -4.28 -4.52
C VAL A 50 6.38 -3.84 -4.21
N ALA A 51 5.42 -4.77 -4.15
CA ALA A 51 4.05 -4.47 -3.76
C ALA A 51 3.97 -3.91 -2.33
N ILE A 52 4.76 -4.45 -1.39
CA ILE A 52 4.82 -3.94 -0.03
C ILE A 52 5.35 -2.51 -0.01
N ALA A 53 6.45 -2.24 -0.72
CA ALA A 53 7.04 -0.91 -0.79
C ALA A 53 6.05 0.12 -1.39
N ILE A 54 5.48 -0.18 -2.56
CA ILE A 54 4.53 0.69 -3.24
C ILE A 54 3.25 0.86 -2.42
N GLY A 55 2.68 -0.24 -1.91
CA GLY A 55 1.45 -0.22 -1.14
C GLY A 55 1.60 0.53 0.19
N TYR A 56 2.74 0.38 0.87
CA TYR A 56 3.05 1.15 2.07
C TYR A 56 3.11 2.65 1.76
N THR A 57 3.86 3.06 0.75
CA THR A 57 3.97 4.48 0.36
C THR A 57 2.62 5.06 -0.06
N ALA A 58 1.84 4.33 -0.87
CA ALA A 58 0.51 4.77 -1.31
C ALA A 58 -0.47 4.90 -0.14
N SER A 59 -0.46 3.95 0.80
CA SER A 59 -1.29 4.03 2.01
C SER A 59 -0.87 5.16 2.94
N SER A 60 0.43 5.38 3.14
CA SER A 60 0.94 6.52 3.91
C SER A 60 0.49 7.84 3.30
N PHE A 61 0.67 8.00 1.99
CA PHE A 61 0.17 9.16 1.24
C PHE A 61 -1.35 9.35 1.41
N PHE A 62 -2.13 8.28 1.30
CA PHE A 62 -3.58 8.32 1.45
C PHE A 62 -4.00 8.80 2.85
N LEU A 63 -3.43 8.19 3.91
CA LEU A 63 -3.74 8.54 5.29
C LEU A 63 -3.30 9.96 5.64
N GLU A 64 -2.12 10.39 5.17
CA GLU A 64 -1.64 11.76 5.36
C GLU A 64 -2.53 12.76 4.64
N THR A 65 -2.95 12.46 3.41
CA THR A 65 -3.88 13.31 2.66
C THR A 65 -5.22 13.45 3.38
N MET A 66 -5.77 12.36 3.92
CA MET A 66 -7.00 12.41 4.72
C MET A 66 -6.84 13.29 5.97
N LYS A 67 -5.70 13.20 6.66
CA LYS A 67 -5.40 14.04 7.84
C LYS A 67 -5.27 15.51 7.46
N LEU A 68 -4.56 15.81 6.37
CA LEU A 68 -4.43 17.17 5.84
C LEU A 68 -5.78 17.77 5.48
N MET A 69 -6.64 17.00 4.80
CA MET A 69 -7.99 17.43 4.45
C MET A 69 -8.85 17.71 5.70
N ALA A 70 -8.80 16.83 6.70
CA ALA A 70 -9.52 17.05 7.95
C ALA A 70 -9.04 18.31 8.69
N ASN A 71 -7.72 18.49 8.80
CA ASN A 71 -7.13 19.68 9.44
C ASN A 71 -7.46 20.96 8.67
N PHE A 72 -7.46 20.92 7.35
CA PHE A 72 -7.83 22.06 6.52
C PHE A 72 -9.28 22.48 6.75
N LEU A 73 -10.22 21.53 6.79
CA LEU A 73 -11.62 21.82 7.08
C LEU A 73 -11.81 22.46 8.46
N LEU A 74 -11.07 21.99 9.47
CA LEU A 74 -11.10 22.55 10.82
C LEU A 74 -10.60 24.01 10.88
N LEU A 75 -9.87 24.52 9.89
CA LEU A 75 -9.50 25.95 9.86
C LEU A 75 -10.67 26.87 9.51
N PHE A 76 -11.74 26.36 8.91
CA PHE A 76 -12.90 27.15 8.48
C PHE A 76 -14.08 27.12 9.47
N PHE A 77 -13.98 26.35 10.55
CA PHE A 77 -14.99 26.23 11.60
C PHE A 77 -14.40 26.61 12.96
#